data_AF-A0A6P0I7S2-F1
#
_entry.id   AF-A0A6P0I7S2-F1
#
_cell.length_a   1.000
_cell.length_b   1.000
_cell.length_c   1.000
_cell.angle_alpha   90.00
_cell.angle_beta   90.00
_cell.angle_gamma   90.00
#
_symmetry.space_group_name_H-M   'P 1'
#
loop_
_entity.id
_entity.type
_entity.pdbx_description
1 polymer ?
#
loop_
_entity_poly.entity_id
_entity_poly.type
_entity_poly.pdbx_seq_one_letter_code
_entity_poly.pdbx_strand_id
1 'polypeptide(L)'
;MKRLISIIISLLILTAIYWKIDFAGLIKVFQNSHPIWMVISVSMIAPLTMLTAWRLQQLMPKRGNKSSSYVNFGEANQLILAASVLNMILPSKMGDIVKAYFMKQRGHLEGSLSLSLVIFEKACDLVSLLIWCAFGLIVYPEKDLLFWVMTAGVILGLIIGLLLLSSRKFTNIFFQIARKIAPKKIYSKIDNLEHSWIEMHRYFWHDKVQLTKIATTSIFIWFGHLLQIWFFTLALNFSYLQ
;
A
#
# COMPACT_ATOMS: atom_id res chain seq x y z
N MET A 1 12.86 9.48 -25.62
CA MET A 1 13.58 8.19 -25.72
C MET A 1 13.44 7.31 -24.48
N LYS A 2 13.89 7.71 -23.28
CA LYS A 2 13.81 6.86 -22.06
C LYS A 2 12.40 6.39 -21.68
N ARG A 3 11.36 7.23 -21.83
CA ARG A 3 9.96 6.85 -21.60
C ARG A 3 9.44 5.81 -22.60
N LEU A 4 9.83 5.94 -23.86
CA LEU A 4 9.45 5.02 -24.95
C LEU A 4 10.07 3.63 -24.71
N ILE A 5 11.32 3.58 -24.29
CA ILE A 5 12.01 2.33 -23.91
C ILE A 5 11.28 1.65 -22.74
N SER A 6 10.94 2.39 -21.68
CA SER A 6 10.20 1.83 -20.54
C SER A 6 8.83 1.27 -20.94
N ILE A 7 8.12 1.95 -21.84
CA ILE A 7 6.82 1.50 -22.36
C ILE A 7 7.00 0.23 -23.19
N ILE A 8 7.99 0.18 -24.09
CA ILE A 8 8.28 -0.99 -24.91
C ILE A 8 8.65 -2.19 -24.04
N ILE A 9 9.52 -2.01 -23.05
CA ILE A 9 9.88 -3.08 -22.11
C ILE A 9 8.66 -3.57 -21.35
N SER A 10 7.81 -2.66 -20.83
CA SER A 10 6.59 -3.03 -20.14
C SER A 10 5.63 -3.80 -21.06
N LEU A 11 5.49 -3.38 -22.32
CA LEU A 11 4.64 -4.02 -23.31
C LEU A 11 5.16 -5.42 -23.67
N LEU A 12 6.46 -5.58 -23.85
CA LEU A 12 7.10 -6.87 -24.13
C LEU A 12 6.91 -7.85 -22.97
N ILE A 13 7.12 -7.40 -21.73
CA ILE A 13 6.88 -8.22 -20.53
C ILE A 13 5.41 -8.63 -20.47
N LEU A 14 4.50 -7.68 -20.69
CA LEU A 14 3.05 -7.94 -20.68
C LEU A 14 2.69 -8.98 -21.73
N THR A 15 3.10 -8.81 -22.99
CA THR A 15 2.86 -9.75 -24.08
C THR A 15 3.44 -11.14 -23.78
N ALA A 16 4.65 -11.21 -23.22
CA ALA A 16 5.26 -12.49 -22.84
C ALA A 16 4.46 -13.22 -21.75
N ILE A 17 3.94 -12.50 -20.75
CA ILE A 17 3.07 -13.06 -19.71
C ILE A 17 1.77 -13.56 -20.35
N TYR A 18 1.08 -12.73 -21.14
CA TYR A 18 -0.20 -13.10 -21.75
C TYR A 18 -0.09 -14.28 -22.72
N TRP A 19 1.03 -14.42 -23.44
CA TRP A 19 1.25 -15.57 -24.31
C TRP A 19 1.42 -16.88 -23.52
N LYS A 20 1.86 -16.82 -22.26
CA LYS A 20 1.97 -18.00 -21.39
C LYS A 20 0.67 -18.37 -20.68
N ILE A 21 -0.39 -17.56 -20.80
CA ILE A 21 -1.68 -17.83 -20.15
C ILE A 21 -2.47 -18.85 -21.00
N ASP A 22 -2.72 -20.02 -20.42
CA ASP A 22 -3.71 -20.97 -20.96
C ASP A 22 -5.12 -20.47 -20.63
N PHE A 23 -5.69 -19.68 -21.54
CA PHE A 23 -7.05 -19.16 -21.39
C PHE A 23 -8.11 -20.27 -21.30
N ALA A 24 -7.91 -21.39 -21.99
CA ALA A 24 -8.86 -22.51 -21.95
C ALA A 24 -8.83 -23.20 -20.58
N GLY A 25 -7.63 -23.42 -20.03
CA GLY A 25 -7.45 -23.91 -18.66
C GLY A 25 -8.05 -22.95 -17.62
N LEU A 26 -7.85 -21.64 -17.79
CA LEU A 26 -8.40 -20.62 -16.90
C LEU A 26 -9.94 -20.67 -16.87
N ILE A 27 -10.60 -20.75 -18.03
CA ILE A 27 -12.07 -20.86 -18.10
C ILE A 27 -12.57 -22.12 -17.39
N LYS A 28 -11.91 -23.27 -17.58
CA LYS A 28 -12.28 -24.53 -16.90
C LYS A 28 -12.17 -24.40 -15.37
N VAL A 29 -11.12 -23.78 -14.87
CA VAL A 29 -10.95 -23.51 -13.44
C VAL A 29 -12.08 -22.63 -12.90
N PHE A 30 -12.49 -21.60 -13.64
CA PHE A 30 -13.61 -20.74 -13.23
C PHE A 30 -14.96 -21.48 -13.28
N GLN A 31 -15.20 -22.32 -14.28
CA GLN A 31 -16.44 -23.11 -14.38
C GLN A 31 -16.59 -24.12 -13.24
N ASN A 32 -15.48 -24.70 -12.79
CA ASN A 32 -15.46 -25.68 -11.71
C ASN A 32 -15.24 -25.05 -10.32
N SER A 33 -15.14 -23.71 -10.24
CA SER A 33 -14.94 -23.02 -8.97
C SER A 33 -16.22 -22.98 -8.14
N HIS A 34 -16.07 -22.94 -6.82
CA HIS A 34 -17.22 -22.90 -5.93
C HIS A 34 -17.86 -21.49 -5.93
N PRO A 35 -19.10 -21.32 -6.42
CA PRO A 35 -19.68 -20.01 -6.69
C PRO A 35 -19.84 -19.15 -5.45
N ILE A 36 -20.18 -19.75 -4.30
CA ILE A 36 -20.37 -19.02 -3.04
C ILE A 36 -19.05 -18.39 -2.55
N TRP A 37 -17.95 -19.15 -2.55
CA TRP A 37 -16.64 -18.66 -2.12
C TRP A 37 -16.06 -17.63 -3.11
N MET A 38 -16.35 -17.80 -4.40
CA MET A 38 -16.04 -16.79 -5.42
C MET A 38 -16.78 -15.48 -5.14
N VAL A 39 -18.09 -15.52 -4.91
CA VAL A 39 -18.88 -14.32 -4.58
C VAL A 39 -18.40 -13.67 -3.29
N ILE A 40 -18.13 -14.45 -2.23
CA ILE A 40 -17.62 -13.92 -0.96
C ILE A 40 -16.28 -13.21 -1.18
N SER A 41 -15.29 -13.86 -1.82
CA SER A 41 -13.96 -13.29 -2.04
C SER A 41 -13.98 -12.04 -2.93
N VAL A 42 -14.84 -12.00 -3.95
CA VAL A 42 -15.03 -10.81 -4.81
C VAL A 42 -15.77 -9.71 -4.05
N SER A 43 -16.80 -10.05 -3.28
CA SER A 43 -17.58 -9.07 -2.50
C SER A 43 -16.72 -8.35 -1.47
N MET A 44 -15.67 -8.99 -0.95
CA MET A 44 -14.71 -8.39 -0.01
C MET A 44 -13.92 -7.20 -0.58
N ILE A 45 -13.86 -7.03 -1.90
CA ILE A 45 -13.21 -5.86 -2.52
C ILE A 45 -13.87 -4.57 -2.03
N ALA A 46 -15.20 -4.52 -1.95
CA ALA A 46 -15.96 -3.35 -1.54
C ALA A 46 -15.66 -2.92 -0.08
N PRO A 47 -15.85 -3.78 0.96
CA PRO A 47 -15.57 -3.39 2.33
C PRO A 47 -14.09 -3.09 2.56
N LEU A 48 -13.15 -3.80 1.91
CA LEU A 48 -11.72 -3.49 2.05
C LEU A 48 -11.35 -2.13 1.44
N THR A 49 -11.94 -1.79 0.30
CA THR A 49 -11.78 -0.46 -0.31
C THR A 49 -12.34 0.63 0.61
N MET A 50 -13.54 0.40 1.16
CA MET A 50 -14.18 1.31 2.11
C MET A 50 -13.35 1.49 3.39
N LEU A 51 -12.79 0.43 3.96
CA LEU A 51 -11.90 0.50 5.12
C LEU A 51 -10.61 1.28 4.78
N THR A 52 -10.07 1.09 3.60
CA THR A 52 -8.90 1.85 3.12
C THR A 52 -9.21 3.33 2.98
N ALA A 53 -10.39 3.67 2.46
CA ALA A 53 -10.87 5.05 2.37
C ALA A 53 -11.09 5.67 3.76
N TRP A 54 -11.69 4.92 4.69
CA TRP A 54 -11.86 5.36 6.07
C TRP A 54 -10.51 5.61 6.75
N ARG A 55 -9.53 4.72 6.58
CA ARG A 55 -8.17 4.92 7.06
C ARG A 55 -7.52 6.16 6.44
N LEU A 56 -7.73 6.40 5.14
CA LEU A 56 -7.21 7.60 4.49
C LEU A 56 -7.72 8.87 5.20
N GLN A 57 -9.00 8.92 5.57
CA GLN A 57 -9.53 10.04 6.36
C GLN A 57 -8.86 10.17 7.73
N GLN A 58 -8.55 9.04 8.39
CA GLN A 58 -7.83 9.06 9.66
C GLN A 58 -6.39 9.57 9.52
N LEU A 59 -5.75 9.36 8.37
CA LEU A 59 -4.39 9.84 8.11
C LEU A 59 -4.33 11.34 7.79
N MET A 60 -5.47 11.95 7.46
CA MET A 60 -5.48 13.36 7.06
C MET A 60 -5.34 14.31 8.26
N PRO A 61 -4.39 15.25 8.20
CA PRO A 61 -4.16 16.19 9.30
C PRO A 61 -5.39 17.09 9.50
N LYS A 62 -5.98 17.02 10.69
CA LYS A 62 -7.04 17.93 11.15
C LYS A 62 -6.44 19.28 11.51
N ARG A 63 -6.18 20.13 10.51
CA ARG A 63 -5.63 21.47 10.75
C ARG A 63 -6.72 22.38 11.31
N GLY A 64 -6.46 23.00 12.46
CA GLY A 64 -7.39 23.92 13.11
C GLY A 64 -7.80 25.09 12.21
N ASN A 65 -9.11 25.34 12.16
CA ASN A 65 -9.77 26.57 11.72
C ASN A 65 -9.72 26.99 10.23
N LYS A 66 -9.34 26.09 9.30
CA LYS A 66 -9.71 26.25 7.87
C LYS A 66 -10.48 25.00 7.43
N SER A 67 -11.76 25.17 7.08
CA SER A 67 -12.71 24.13 6.64
C SER A 67 -12.29 23.27 5.44
N SER A 68 -11.07 23.41 4.91
CA SER A 68 -10.64 22.83 3.63
C SER A 68 -9.88 21.48 3.73
N SER A 69 -9.42 21.06 4.92
CA SER A 69 -8.63 19.82 5.06
C SER A 69 -9.42 18.58 5.48
N TYR A 70 -10.75 18.66 5.58
CA TYR A 70 -11.57 17.47 5.84
C TYR A 70 -12.02 16.85 4.52
N VAL A 71 -11.50 15.67 4.20
CA VAL A 71 -12.02 14.86 3.09
C VAL A 71 -13.14 13.99 3.64
N ASN A 72 -14.32 14.13 3.06
CA ASN A 72 -15.46 13.30 3.45
C ASN A 72 -15.25 11.84 2.99
N PHE A 73 -16.05 10.91 3.52
CA PHE A 73 -15.82 9.49 3.26
C PHE A 73 -16.01 9.14 1.77
N GLY A 74 -16.97 9.79 1.10
CA GLY A 74 -17.22 9.61 -0.33
C GLY A 74 -16.03 10.09 -1.19
N GLU A 75 -15.45 11.22 -0.87
CA GLU A 75 -14.26 11.76 -1.53
C GLU A 75 -13.03 10.89 -1.28
N ALA A 76 -12.83 10.41 -0.04
CA ALA A 76 -11.76 9.46 0.26
C ALA A 76 -11.94 8.17 -0.56
N ASN A 77 -13.17 7.66 -0.66
CA ASN A 77 -13.47 6.48 -1.45
C ASN A 77 -13.23 6.72 -2.95
N GLN A 78 -13.63 7.88 -3.48
CA GLN A 78 -13.33 8.29 -4.86
C GLN A 78 -11.82 8.36 -5.12
N LEU A 79 -11.05 8.93 -4.19
CA LEU A 79 -9.59 9.03 -4.30
C LEU A 79 -8.94 7.64 -4.31
N ILE A 80 -9.39 6.72 -3.45
CA ILE A 80 -8.90 5.34 -3.43
C ILE A 80 -9.29 4.60 -4.71
N LEU A 81 -10.55 4.67 -5.14
CA LEU A 81 -11.02 4.01 -6.35
C LEU A 81 -10.30 4.53 -7.60
N ALA A 82 -10.14 5.85 -7.74
CA ALA A 82 -9.39 6.44 -8.84
C ALA A 82 -7.93 5.97 -8.85
N ALA A 83 -7.28 5.94 -7.68
CA ALA A 83 -5.92 5.42 -7.56
C ALA A 83 -5.84 3.93 -7.92
N SER A 84 -6.80 3.11 -7.50
CA SER A 84 -6.86 1.68 -7.80
C SER A 84 -7.03 1.40 -9.29
N VAL A 85 -7.95 2.10 -9.97
CA VAL A 85 -8.14 1.97 -11.42
C VAL A 85 -6.87 2.41 -12.16
N LEU A 86 -6.26 3.52 -11.76
CA LEU A 86 -5.01 3.98 -12.34
C LEU A 86 -3.87 2.98 -12.09
N ASN A 87 -3.82 2.33 -10.94
CA ASN A 87 -2.84 1.31 -10.61
C ASN A 87 -2.99 0.01 -11.43
N MET A 88 -4.14 -0.22 -12.08
CA MET A 88 -4.30 -1.34 -13.03
C MET A 88 -3.65 -1.04 -14.39
N ILE A 89 -3.47 0.24 -14.72
CA ILE A 89 -2.95 0.70 -16.02
C ILE A 89 -1.49 1.18 -15.89
N LEU A 90 -1.21 1.93 -14.83
CA LEU A 90 0.08 2.57 -14.60
C LEU A 90 1.06 1.61 -13.90
N PRO A 91 2.33 1.56 -14.36
CA PRO A 91 3.34 0.75 -13.71
C PRO A 91 3.65 1.25 -12.30
N SER A 92 4.25 0.39 -11.48
CA SER A 92 4.86 0.75 -10.19
C SER A 92 3.93 1.44 -9.17
N LYS A 93 2.61 1.18 -9.22
CA LYS A 93 1.61 1.80 -8.34
C LYS A 93 1.59 3.34 -8.42
N MET A 94 1.87 3.92 -9.60
CA MET A 94 1.87 5.37 -9.79
C MET A 94 0.49 6.03 -9.59
N GLY A 95 -0.61 5.28 -9.61
CA GLY A 95 -1.95 5.77 -9.28
C GLY A 95 -2.03 6.34 -7.86
N ASP A 96 -1.24 5.83 -6.91
CA ASP A 96 -1.13 6.41 -5.56
C ASP A 96 -0.44 7.78 -5.57
N ILE A 97 0.51 8.03 -6.48
CA ILE A 97 1.10 9.36 -6.67
C ILE A 97 0.08 10.32 -7.27
N VAL A 98 -0.76 9.83 -8.20
CA VAL A 98 -1.87 10.60 -8.77
C VAL A 98 -2.91 10.92 -7.69
N LYS A 99 -3.16 10.02 -6.74
CA LYS A 99 -3.98 10.30 -5.53
C LYS A 99 -3.45 11.52 -4.77
N ALA A 100 -2.14 11.61 -4.55
CA ALA A 100 -1.53 12.78 -3.92
C ALA A 100 -1.71 14.06 -4.76
N TYR A 101 -1.62 13.96 -6.08
CA TYR A 101 -1.89 15.08 -6.98
C TYR A 101 -3.36 15.53 -6.91
N PHE A 102 -4.33 14.62 -6.89
CA PHE A 102 -5.74 14.96 -6.76
C PHE A 102 -6.07 15.57 -5.40
N MET A 103 -5.46 15.09 -4.31
CA MET A 103 -5.59 15.72 -2.99
C MET A 103 -5.10 17.18 -2.99
N LYS A 104 -3.99 17.46 -3.69
CA LYS A 104 -3.48 18.81 -3.89
C LYS A 104 -4.44 19.66 -4.74
N GLN A 105 -4.88 19.13 -5.88
CA GLN A 105 -5.72 19.87 -6.84
C GLN A 105 -7.07 20.27 -6.24
N ARG A 106 -7.64 19.41 -5.39
CA ARG A 106 -8.90 19.67 -4.67
C ARG A 106 -8.71 20.59 -3.44
N GLY A 107 -7.50 21.09 -3.19
CA GLY A 107 -7.21 22.04 -2.12
C GLY A 107 -7.16 21.44 -0.71
N HIS A 108 -7.11 20.11 -0.58
CA HIS A 108 -7.14 19.46 0.73
C HIS A 108 -5.82 19.60 1.48
N LEU A 109 -4.68 19.52 0.75
CA LEU A 109 -3.33 19.52 1.30
C LEU A 109 -2.34 20.17 0.32
N GLU A 110 -1.23 20.68 0.84
CA GLU A 110 -0.10 21.09 -0.01
C GLU A 110 0.51 19.89 -0.73
N GLY A 111 1.20 20.12 -1.86
CA GLY A 111 1.66 19.04 -2.73
C GLY A 111 2.64 18.06 -2.07
N SER A 112 3.59 18.56 -1.29
CA SER A 112 4.55 17.73 -0.56
C SER A 112 3.89 16.98 0.61
N LEU A 113 2.96 17.61 1.32
CA LEU A 113 2.19 16.99 2.40
C LEU A 113 1.27 15.88 1.90
N SER A 114 0.59 16.11 0.77
CA SER A 114 -0.23 15.09 0.10
C SER A 114 0.61 13.85 -0.26
N LEU A 115 1.81 14.07 -0.78
CA LEU A 115 2.70 12.99 -1.19
C LEU A 115 3.30 12.27 0.02
N SER A 116 3.72 12.99 1.06
CA SER A 116 4.15 12.39 2.33
C SER A 116 3.05 11.56 2.97
N LEU A 117 1.79 12.01 2.92
CA LEU A 117 0.65 11.25 3.44
C LEU A 117 0.48 9.92 2.72
N VAL A 118 0.54 9.91 1.38
CA VAL A 118 0.45 8.65 0.61
C VAL A 118 1.62 7.72 0.91
N ILE A 119 2.84 8.24 1.03
CA ILE A 119 4.00 7.40 1.38
C ILE A 119 3.84 6.85 2.79
N PHE A 120 3.32 7.65 3.73
CA PHE A 120 3.07 7.23 5.10
C PHE A 120 2.02 6.12 5.15
N GLU A 121 0.92 6.25 4.38
CA GLU A 121 -0.08 5.19 4.20
C GLU A 121 0.57 3.87 3.74
N LYS A 122 1.45 3.93 2.73
CA LYS A 122 2.13 2.72 2.22
C LYS A 122 3.17 2.14 3.17
N ALA A 123 3.81 2.98 3.97
CA ALA A 123 4.68 2.50 5.04
C ALA A 123 3.88 1.78 6.14
N CYS A 124 2.70 2.28 6.51
CA CYS A 124 1.78 1.57 7.41
C CYS A 124 1.31 0.23 6.79
N ASP A 125 1.01 0.21 5.49
CA ASP A 125 0.68 -1.03 4.78
C ASP A 125 1.82 -2.04 4.84
N LEU A 126 3.05 -1.61 4.52
CA LEU A 126 4.22 -2.48 4.54
C LEU A 126 4.47 -3.07 5.93
N VAL A 127 4.43 -2.25 6.98
CA VAL A 127 4.60 -2.73 8.37
C VAL A 127 3.50 -3.71 8.76
N SER A 128 2.24 -3.42 8.39
CA SER A 128 1.10 -4.30 8.68
C SER A 128 1.23 -5.65 7.97
N LEU A 129 1.66 -5.66 6.71
CA LEU A 129 1.96 -6.89 5.97
C LEU A 129 3.10 -7.67 6.64
N LEU A 130 4.20 -7.01 7.00
CA LEU A 130 5.35 -7.67 7.64
C LEU A 130 4.99 -8.27 9.02
N ILE A 131 4.08 -7.64 9.77
CA ILE A 131 3.54 -8.21 11.02
C ILE A 131 2.83 -9.54 10.70
N TRP A 132 1.98 -9.58 9.68
CA TRP A 132 1.32 -10.82 9.25
C TRP A 132 2.31 -11.85 8.68
N CYS A 133 3.36 -11.42 7.99
CA CYS A 133 4.45 -12.31 7.58
C CYS A 133 5.16 -12.94 8.78
N ALA A 134 5.38 -12.18 9.85
CA ALA A 134 5.96 -12.72 11.09
C ALA A 134 5.05 -13.80 11.69
N PHE A 135 3.73 -13.57 11.74
CA PHE A 135 2.78 -14.60 12.15
C PHE A 135 2.82 -15.85 11.24
N GLY A 136 2.91 -15.65 9.92
CA GLY A 136 3.06 -16.75 8.96
C GLY A 136 4.33 -17.58 9.20
N LEU A 137 5.45 -16.92 9.51
CA LEU A 137 6.73 -17.59 9.81
C LEU A 137 6.69 -18.40 11.12
N ILE A 138 5.89 -18.00 12.11
CA ILE A 138 5.73 -18.79 13.34
C ILE A 138 5.12 -20.17 13.02
N VAL A 139 4.14 -20.20 12.11
CA VAL A 139 3.43 -21.42 11.71
C VAL A 139 4.18 -22.18 10.59
N TYR A 140 5.21 -21.57 10.00
CA TYR A 140 5.98 -22.19 8.91
C TYR A 140 6.76 -23.42 9.43
N PRO A 141 6.49 -24.62 8.89
CA PRO A 141 6.97 -25.89 9.47
C PRO A 141 8.46 -26.13 9.24
N GLU A 142 8.97 -25.75 8.07
CA GLU A 142 10.36 -25.98 7.68
C GLU A 142 11.28 -24.89 8.26
N LYS A 143 12.40 -25.27 8.86
CA LYS A 143 13.39 -24.31 9.41
C LYS A 143 14.68 -24.29 8.59
N ASP A 144 14.51 -24.26 7.27
CA ASP A 144 15.57 -24.26 6.29
C ASP A 144 16.24 -22.88 6.12
N LEU A 145 17.18 -22.77 5.17
CA LEU A 145 17.86 -21.50 4.87
C LEU A 145 16.85 -20.41 4.46
N LEU A 146 15.82 -20.78 3.71
CA LEU A 146 14.77 -19.87 3.26
C LEU A 146 14.03 -19.27 4.45
N PHE A 147 13.66 -20.08 5.45
CA PHE A 147 13.05 -19.60 6.69
C PHE A 147 13.91 -18.53 7.38
N TRP A 148 15.23 -18.76 7.51
CA TRP A 148 16.13 -17.81 8.16
C TRP A 148 16.31 -16.51 7.36
N VAL A 149 16.43 -16.61 6.03
CA VAL A 149 16.51 -15.44 5.15
C VAL A 149 15.23 -14.61 5.22
N MET A 150 14.05 -15.25 5.17
CA MET A 150 12.76 -14.57 5.34
C MET A 150 12.63 -13.94 6.72
N THR A 151 13.02 -14.65 7.77
CA THR A 151 12.97 -14.15 9.15
C THR A 151 13.85 -12.93 9.33
N ALA A 152 15.09 -12.97 8.85
CA ALA A 152 15.99 -11.82 8.88
C ALA A 152 15.43 -10.63 8.09
N GLY A 153 14.88 -10.89 6.89
CA GLY A 153 14.25 -9.87 6.05
C GLY A 153 13.03 -9.21 6.71
N VAL A 154 12.15 -10.01 7.33
CA VAL A 154 10.96 -9.52 8.04
C VAL A 154 11.36 -8.72 9.28
N ILE A 155 12.29 -9.21 10.09
CA ILE A 155 12.78 -8.50 11.28
C ILE A 155 13.42 -7.16 10.89
N LEU A 156 14.32 -7.17 9.91
CA LEU A 156 14.98 -5.96 9.43
C LEU A 156 13.98 -4.97 8.83
N GLY A 157 13.04 -5.45 8.02
CA GLY A 157 11.97 -4.64 7.44
C GLY A 157 11.07 -4.01 8.50
N LEU A 158 10.69 -4.76 9.54
CA LEU A 158 9.90 -4.24 10.66
C LEU A 158 10.68 -3.20 11.47
N ILE A 159 11.95 -3.46 11.78
CA ILE A 159 12.79 -2.51 12.51
C ILE A 159 12.90 -1.20 11.72
N ILE A 160 13.27 -1.28 10.43
CA ILE A 160 13.41 -0.09 9.58
C ILE A 160 12.07 0.63 9.43
N GLY A 161 10.99 -0.10 9.12
CA GLY A 161 9.66 0.48 8.93
C GLY A 161 9.13 1.17 10.18
N LEU A 162 9.24 0.52 11.34
CA LEU A 162 8.84 1.11 12.62
C LEU A 162 9.72 2.30 13.01
N LEU A 163 11.04 2.23 12.79
CA LEU A 163 11.94 3.36 13.04
C LEU A 163 11.63 4.55 12.13
N LEU A 164 11.30 4.32 10.85
CA LEU A 164 10.89 5.38 9.92
C LEU A 164 9.56 6.02 10.30
N LEU A 165 8.62 5.27 10.89
CA LEU A 165 7.31 5.78 11.29
C LEU A 165 7.30 6.39 12.71
N SER A 166 8.28 6.02 13.55
CA SER A 166 8.32 6.39 14.98
C SER A 166 9.41 7.41 15.31
N SER A 167 10.59 7.27 14.74
CA SER A 167 11.77 8.04 15.12
C SER A 167 12.06 9.19 14.16
N ARG A 168 11.91 10.43 14.67
CA ARG A 168 12.32 11.64 13.95
C ARG A 168 13.83 11.66 13.65
N LYS A 169 14.65 11.18 14.60
CA LYS A 169 16.11 11.11 14.43
C LYS A 169 16.49 10.17 13.29
N PHE A 170 15.88 8.98 13.25
CA PHE A 170 16.13 8.01 12.19
C PHE A 170 15.68 8.51 10.82
N THR A 171 14.50 9.13 10.78
CA THR A 171 13.98 9.80 9.58
C THR A 171 14.97 10.84 9.03
N ASN A 172 15.52 11.71 9.88
CA ASN A 172 16.50 12.71 9.43
C ASN A 172 17.76 12.06 8.85
N ILE A 173 18.27 10.99 9.48
CA ILE A 173 19.41 10.22 8.97
C ILE A 173 19.07 9.61 7.60
N PHE A 174 17.88 9.01 7.47
CA PHE A 174 17.41 8.43 6.22
C PHE A 174 17.36 9.47 5.09
N PHE A 175 16.78 10.65 5.34
CA PHE A 175 16.73 11.72 4.34
C PHE A 175 18.11 12.33 4.04
N GLN A 176 19.04 12.37 5.00
CA GLN A 176 20.42 12.76 4.74
C GLN A 176 21.14 11.76 3.82
N ILE A 177 20.96 10.46 4.04
CA ILE A 177 21.51 9.42 3.16
C ILE A 177 20.88 9.53 1.77
N ALA A 178 19.55 9.69 1.69
CA ALA A 178 18.83 9.88 0.44
C ALA A 178 19.36 11.10 -0.34
N ARG A 179 19.66 12.21 0.33
CA ARG A 179 20.29 13.40 -0.27
C ARG A 179 21.67 13.10 -0.84
N LYS A 180 22.51 12.30 -0.16
CA LYS A 180 23.85 11.95 -0.66
C LYS A 180 23.81 11.11 -1.94
N ILE A 181 22.79 10.28 -2.10
CA ILE A 181 22.64 9.38 -3.26
C ILE A 181 21.91 10.07 -4.42
N ALA A 182 21.01 11.02 -4.12
CA ALA A 182 20.17 11.66 -5.12
C ALA A 182 20.96 12.63 -6.02
N PRO A 183 20.53 12.82 -7.28
CA PRO A 183 21.07 13.87 -8.15
C PRO A 183 20.64 15.27 -7.69
N LYS A 184 21.52 16.28 -7.84
CA LYS A 184 21.34 17.68 -7.39
C LYS A 184 19.97 18.30 -7.73
N LYS A 185 19.35 17.89 -8.85
CA LYS A 185 18.02 18.38 -9.30
C LYS A 185 16.85 17.98 -8.40
N ILE A 186 17.00 16.97 -7.52
CA ILE A 186 15.93 16.42 -6.69
C ILE A 186 16.07 16.84 -5.22
N TYR A 187 17.17 17.51 -4.84
CA TYR A 187 17.45 17.90 -3.45
C TYR A 187 16.31 18.72 -2.84
N SER A 188 15.82 19.74 -3.55
CA SER A 188 14.71 20.58 -3.07
C SER A 188 13.40 19.79 -2.88
N LYS A 189 13.16 18.75 -3.68
CA LYS A 189 12.00 17.87 -3.52
C LYS A 189 12.15 16.98 -2.28
N ILE A 190 13.36 16.48 -2.02
CA ILE A 190 13.66 15.67 -0.83
C ILE A 190 13.53 16.52 0.44
N ASP A 191 13.98 17.76 0.41
CA ASP A 191 13.89 18.68 1.54
C ASP A 191 12.43 19.02 1.89
N ASN A 192 11.62 19.34 0.87
CA ASN A 192 10.18 19.53 1.03
C ASN A 192 9.48 18.26 1.56
N LEU A 193 9.93 17.08 1.12
CA LEU A 193 9.41 15.80 1.59
C LEU A 193 9.79 15.53 3.05
N GLU A 194 11.03 15.78 3.44
CA GLU A 194 11.54 15.66 4.81
C GLU A 194 10.72 16.55 5.76
N HIS A 195 10.54 17.83 5.39
CA HIS A 195 9.71 18.76 6.16
C HIS A 195 8.26 18.28 6.31
N SER A 196 7.64 17.86 5.22
CA SER A 196 6.25 17.36 5.21
C SER A 196 6.11 16.04 5.98
N TRP A 197 7.14 15.20 5.96
CA TRP A 197 7.18 13.95 6.71
C TRP A 197 7.35 14.18 8.22
N ILE A 198 8.14 15.19 8.61
CA ILE A 198 8.24 15.63 10.01
C ILE A 198 6.91 16.22 10.49
N GLU A 199 6.18 16.95 9.63
CA GLU A 199 4.82 17.42 9.92
C GLU A 199 3.86 16.25 10.15
N MET A 200 3.87 15.23 9.28
CA MET A 200 3.11 13.99 9.47
C MET A 200 3.49 13.26 10.77
N HIS A 201 4.78 13.18 11.11
CA HIS A 201 5.23 12.62 12.39
C HIS A 201 4.66 13.38 13.58
N ARG A 202 4.65 14.72 13.52
CA ARG A 202 4.11 15.53 14.61
C ARG A 202 2.62 15.27 14.76
N TYR A 203 1.87 15.24 13.66
CA TYR A 203 0.44 14.94 13.66
C TYR A 203 0.15 13.54 14.23
N PHE A 204 0.81 12.52 13.68
CA PHE A 204 0.58 11.12 13.98
C PHE A 204 0.92 10.76 15.44
N TRP A 205 1.98 11.37 16.00
CA TRP A 205 2.42 11.11 17.37
C TRP A 205 1.81 12.06 18.43
N HIS A 206 1.04 13.07 18.02
CA HIS A 206 0.40 13.98 18.98
C HIS A 206 -0.81 13.31 19.66
N ASP A 207 -1.58 12.51 18.92
CA ASP A 207 -2.76 11.82 19.42
C ASP A 207 -2.55 10.29 19.43
N LYS A 208 -2.28 9.73 20.63
CA LYS A 208 -2.08 8.30 20.82
C LYS A 208 -3.31 7.47 20.43
N VAL A 209 -4.52 8.01 20.60
CA VAL A 209 -5.75 7.31 20.22
C VAL A 209 -5.84 7.21 18.71
N GLN A 210 -5.48 8.28 18.00
CA GLN A 210 -5.44 8.27 16.54
C GLN A 210 -4.37 7.33 15.99
N LEU A 211 -3.18 7.32 16.60
CA LEU A 211 -2.11 6.37 16.30
C LEU A 211 -2.60 4.91 16.39
N THR A 212 -3.20 4.54 17.53
CA THR A 212 -3.71 3.18 17.73
C THR A 212 -4.81 2.86 16.72
N LYS A 213 -5.74 3.79 16.44
CA LYS A 213 -6.79 3.61 15.42
C LYS A 213 -6.19 3.30 14.05
N ILE A 214 -5.21 4.08 13.59
CA ILE A 214 -4.59 3.88 12.27
C ILE A 214 -3.81 2.57 12.22
N ALA A 215 -3.07 2.24 13.28
CA ALA A 215 -2.32 1.00 13.38
C ALA A 215 -3.26 -0.22 13.35
N THR A 216 -4.27 -0.26 14.22
CA THR A 216 -5.25 -1.34 14.27
C THR A 216 -6.01 -1.47 12.95
N THR A 217 -6.46 -0.35 12.37
CA THR A 217 -7.16 -0.36 11.08
C THR A 217 -6.25 -0.90 9.96
N SER A 218 -4.96 -0.53 9.93
CA SER A 218 -4.02 -1.02 8.91
C SER A 218 -3.72 -2.52 9.04
N ILE A 219 -3.51 -3.01 10.27
CA ILE A 219 -3.32 -4.44 10.55
C ILE A 219 -4.56 -5.23 10.16
N PHE A 220 -5.75 -4.70 10.46
CA PHE A 220 -7.02 -5.33 10.12
C PHE A 220 -7.31 -5.32 8.62
N ILE A 221 -6.97 -4.25 7.89
CA ILE A 221 -7.08 -4.21 6.42
C ILE A 221 -6.23 -5.32 5.80
N TRP A 222 -4.98 -5.48 6.25
CA TRP A 222 -4.12 -6.55 5.74
C TRP A 222 -4.59 -7.95 6.11
N PHE A 223 -5.12 -8.13 7.32
CA PHE A 223 -5.80 -9.37 7.69
C PHE A 223 -6.95 -9.68 6.72
N GLY A 224 -7.78 -8.68 6.43
CA GLY A 224 -8.88 -8.80 5.49
C GLY A 224 -8.41 -9.15 4.07
N HIS A 225 -7.29 -8.59 3.60
CA HIS A 225 -6.69 -9.00 2.33
C HIS A 225 -6.18 -10.45 2.33
N LEU A 226 -5.56 -10.90 3.42
CA LEU A 226 -5.11 -12.30 3.55
C LEU A 226 -6.31 -13.26 3.57
N LEU A 227 -7.37 -12.90 4.28
CA LEU A 227 -8.62 -13.66 4.35
C LEU A 227 -9.34 -13.68 2.98
N GLN A 228 -9.31 -12.56 2.25
CA GLN A 228 -9.80 -12.50 0.87
C GLN A 228 -9.03 -13.46 -0.04
N ILE A 229 -7.69 -13.45 0.03
CA ILE A 229 -6.84 -14.38 -0.75
C ILE A 229 -7.14 -15.83 -0.36
N TRP A 230 -7.31 -16.11 0.93
CA TRP A 230 -7.65 -17.45 1.41
C TRP A 230 -9.00 -17.94 0.88
N PHE A 231 -10.04 -17.11 0.91
CA PHE A 231 -11.34 -17.44 0.31
C PHE A 231 -11.26 -17.62 -1.20
N PHE A 232 -10.43 -16.85 -1.88
CA PHE A 232 -10.18 -17.03 -3.30
C PHE A 232 -9.50 -18.39 -3.57
N THR A 233 -8.51 -18.77 -2.77
CA THR A 233 -7.89 -20.11 -2.86
C THR A 233 -8.89 -21.22 -2.56
N LEU A 234 -9.80 -21.06 -1.59
CA LEU A 234 -10.88 -22.04 -1.34
C LEU A 234 -11.85 -22.16 -2.52
N ALA A 235 -12.19 -21.04 -3.17
CA ALA A 235 -13.02 -21.04 -4.35
C ALA A 235 -12.39 -21.83 -5.50
N LEU A 236 -11.06 -21.75 -5.65
CA LEU A 236 -10.29 -22.43 -6.68
C LEU A 236 -9.92 -23.88 -6.31
N ASN A 237 -9.60 -24.19 -5.06
CA ASN A 237 -9.11 -25.52 -4.67
C ASN A 237 -10.23 -26.58 -4.72
N PHE A 238 -11.49 -26.18 -4.65
CA PHE A 238 -12.62 -27.09 -4.89
C PHE A 238 -12.59 -27.70 -6.30
N SER A 239 -11.90 -27.07 -7.27
CA SER A 239 -11.76 -27.62 -8.62
C SER A 239 -10.62 -28.64 -8.79
N TYR A 240 -9.74 -28.82 -7.79
CA TYR A 240 -8.62 -29.77 -7.84
C TYR A 240 -8.91 -31.10 -7.12
N LEU A 241 -10.01 -31.18 -6.37
CA LEU A 241 -10.45 -32.37 -5.63
C LEU A 241 -11.52 -33.20 -6.37
N GLN A 242 -11.82 -32.87 -7.63
CA GLN A 242 -12.64 -33.64 -8.57
C GLN A 242 -11.80 -34.07 -9.76
#